data_AF-A0A2U1P890-F1
#
_entry.id   AF-A0A2U1P890-F1
#
_cell.length_a   1.000
_cell.length_b   1.000
_cell.length_c   1.000
_cell.angle_alpha   90.00
_cell.angle_beta   90.00
_cell.angle_gamma   90.00
#
_symmetry.space_group_name_H-M   'P 1'
#
loop_
_entity.id
_entity.type
_entity.pdbx_description
1 polymer ?
#
loop_
_entity_poly.entity_id
_entity_poly.type
_entity_poly.pdbx_seq_one_letter_code
_entity_poly.pdbx_strand_id
1 'polypeptide(L)'
;MFGFRKASPVPPKETETEKKEVPARRTSSEPELEHYAVDQAEEITDSVNNCLKIAEGIREDAGKTLDTLHAQGEQIHRTHEKAADMEKDLSKGEKILGNLGGVFSMTWKPKKGKEITGPEAIDDGKAHKKSSKEEREKLGLDHKGKKAHKAHKHAHGEPKDAMQKVELEKEKQDEALDDLSSVLGDLKGMASEMGSELDRQNKALDDFSEDVDELNNRVKGANRRARKLILRMIAEPWTLLACILQDESTP
;
A
#
# COMPACT_ATOMS: atom_id res chain seq x y z
N MET A 1 4.90 -30.57 32.27
CA MET A 1 3.89 -30.90 31.24
C MET A 1 4.45 -30.49 29.89
N PHE A 2 4.38 -31.42 28.94
CA PHE A 2 4.63 -31.31 27.49
C PHE A 2 5.99 -30.78 26.99
N GLY A 3 6.89 -31.73 26.72
CA GLY A 3 7.97 -31.57 25.72
C GLY A 3 7.67 -32.48 24.52
N PHE A 4 7.56 -31.90 23.32
CA PHE A 4 7.45 -32.64 22.06
C PHE A 4 8.85 -32.94 21.51
N ARG A 5 9.22 -34.23 21.44
CA ARG A 5 10.34 -34.71 20.65
C ARG A 5 9.82 -35.16 19.29
N LYS A 6 10.35 -34.60 18.20
CA LYS A 6 10.15 -35.08 16.82
C LYS A 6 10.82 -36.46 16.66
N ALA A 7 10.10 -37.42 16.08
CA ALA A 7 10.65 -38.66 15.57
C ALA A 7 10.77 -38.56 14.04
N SER A 8 11.91 -38.99 13.49
CA SER A 8 12.18 -39.10 12.06
C SER A 8 11.41 -40.27 11.42
N PRO A 9 11.04 -40.22 10.12
CA PRO A 9 10.38 -41.33 9.44
C PRO A 9 11.36 -42.43 9.01
N VAL A 10 10.94 -43.69 9.19
CA VAL A 10 11.59 -44.93 8.71
C VAL A 10 10.98 -45.33 7.35
N PRO A 11 11.75 -45.88 6.38
CA PRO A 11 11.26 -46.25 5.04
C PRO A 11 10.74 -47.72 4.98
N PRO A 12 10.20 -48.18 3.84
CA PRO A 12 8.81 -48.62 3.67
C PRO A 12 8.59 -50.14 3.86
N LYS A 13 7.33 -50.56 4.00
CA LYS A 13 6.91 -51.96 3.76
C LYS A 13 6.09 -52.03 2.50
N GLU A 14 6.58 -52.86 1.59
CA GLU A 14 5.99 -53.23 0.31
C GLU A 14 4.61 -53.84 0.52
N THR A 15 3.59 -53.26 -0.12
CA THR A 15 2.29 -53.90 -0.30
C THR A 15 2.19 -54.34 -1.75
N GLU A 16 1.95 -55.63 -1.91
CA GLU A 16 1.85 -56.40 -3.15
C GLU A 16 1.01 -55.68 -4.22
N THR A 17 1.64 -55.43 -5.37
CA THR A 17 0.96 -55.04 -6.60
C THR A 17 0.17 -56.23 -7.13
N GLU A 18 -1.14 -56.22 -6.89
CA GLU A 18 -2.10 -57.02 -7.64
C GLU A 18 -2.04 -56.58 -9.11
N LYS A 19 -1.55 -57.48 -9.98
CA LYS A 19 -1.50 -57.27 -11.42
C LYS A 19 -2.94 -57.20 -11.96
N LYS A 20 -3.50 -56.00 -12.07
CA LYS A 20 -4.64 -55.76 -12.95
C LYS A 20 -4.15 -55.90 -14.40
N GLU A 21 -4.68 -56.89 -15.07
CA GLU A 21 -4.59 -57.07 -16.52
C GLU A 21 -4.80 -55.74 -17.24
N VAL A 22 -3.90 -55.42 -18.18
CA VAL A 22 -4.04 -54.31 -19.11
C VAL A 22 -5.22 -54.64 -20.02
N PRO A 23 -6.38 -53.96 -19.93
CA PRO A 23 -7.39 -54.16 -20.95
C PRO A 23 -6.89 -53.53 -22.24
N ALA A 24 -7.00 -54.33 -23.30
CA ALA A 24 -6.67 -54.01 -24.67
C ALA A 24 -6.99 -52.55 -25.02
N ARG A 25 -6.02 -51.92 -25.70
CA ARG A 25 -6.10 -50.65 -26.39
C ARG A 25 -7.50 -50.44 -26.99
N ARG A 26 -8.37 -49.69 -26.30
CA ARG A 26 -9.55 -49.10 -26.93
C ARG A 26 -9.00 -48.06 -27.90
N THR A 27 -8.89 -48.44 -29.17
CA THR A 27 -8.81 -47.46 -30.24
C THR A 27 -10.17 -46.79 -30.25
N SER A 28 -10.28 -45.64 -29.58
CA SER A 28 -11.45 -44.77 -29.70
C SER A 28 -11.78 -44.61 -31.18
N SER A 29 -13.07 -44.65 -31.52
CA SER A 29 -13.45 -44.42 -32.92
C SER A 29 -13.08 -42.98 -33.32
N GLU A 30 -12.57 -42.78 -34.53
CA GLU A 30 -12.19 -41.47 -35.08
C GLU A 30 -13.22 -40.35 -34.80
N PRO A 31 -14.55 -40.57 -34.95
CA PRO A 31 -15.55 -39.55 -34.60
C PRO A 31 -15.68 -39.23 -33.09
N GLU A 32 -15.37 -40.18 -32.18
CA GLU A 32 -15.35 -39.89 -30.74
C GLU A 32 -14.17 -39.00 -30.36
N LEU A 33 -13.02 -39.16 -31.03
CA LEU A 33 -11.84 -38.33 -30.80
C LEU A 33 -12.06 -36.90 -31.32
N GLU A 34 -12.72 -36.76 -32.46
CA GLU A 34 -13.11 -35.49 -33.04
C GLU A 34 -14.07 -34.71 -32.14
N HIS A 35 -15.12 -35.37 -31.63
CA HIS A 35 -16.06 -34.75 -30.69
C HIS A 35 -15.38 -34.35 -29.38
N TYR A 36 -14.53 -35.23 -28.83
CA TYR A 36 -13.77 -34.93 -27.63
C TYR A 36 -12.84 -33.70 -27.80
N ALA A 37 -12.17 -33.57 -28.95
CA ALA A 37 -11.29 -32.44 -29.22
C ALA A 37 -12.06 -31.11 -29.28
N VAL A 38 -13.24 -31.12 -29.88
CA VAL A 38 -14.14 -29.96 -29.93
C VAL A 38 -14.65 -29.59 -28.54
N ASP A 39 -15.20 -30.56 -27.79
CA ASP A 39 -15.72 -30.32 -26.45
C ASP A 39 -14.63 -29.76 -25.53
N GLN A 40 -13.42 -30.32 -25.61
CA GLN A 40 -12.29 -29.86 -24.81
C GLN A 40 -11.86 -28.43 -25.18
N ALA A 41 -11.91 -28.07 -26.47
CA ALA A 41 -11.59 -26.73 -26.92
C ALA A 41 -12.64 -25.72 -26.42
N GLU A 42 -13.93 -26.04 -26.51
CA GLU A 42 -14.99 -25.19 -25.97
C GLU A 42 -14.85 -24.98 -24.45
N GLU A 43 -14.55 -26.04 -23.69
CA GLU A 43 -14.32 -25.94 -22.24
C GLU A 43 -13.14 -25.01 -21.89
N ILE A 44 -12.04 -25.09 -22.66
CA ILE A 44 -10.89 -24.18 -22.47
C ILE A 44 -11.28 -22.74 -22.79
N THR A 45 -12.00 -22.51 -23.90
CA THR A 45 -12.50 -21.18 -24.27
C THR A 45 -13.36 -20.58 -23.15
N ASP A 46 -14.28 -21.36 -22.57
CA ASP A 46 -15.14 -20.90 -21.47
C ASP A 46 -14.32 -20.59 -20.20
N SER A 47 -13.32 -21.40 -19.91
CA SER A 47 -12.44 -21.22 -18.76
C SER A 47 -11.59 -19.93 -18.87
N VAL A 48 -11.01 -19.66 -20.05
CA VAL A 48 -10.24 -18.44 -20.31
C VAL A 48 -11.14 -17.21 -20.22
N ASN A 49 -12.34 -17.26 -20.82
CA ASN A 49 -13.31 -16.16 -20.73
C ASN A 49 -13.76 -15.88 -19.28
N ASN A 50 -13.92 -16.91 -18.46
CA ASN A 50 -14.20 -16.74 -17.04
C ASN A 50 -13.02 -16.08 -16.29
N CYS A 51 -11.79 -16.50 -16.59
CA CYS A 51 -10.59 -15.88 -16.02
C CYS A 51 -10.49 -14.39 -16.39
N LEU A 52 -10.76 -14.03 -17.65
CA LEU A 52 -10.78 -12.66 -18.12
C LEU A 52 -11.77 -11.80 -17.33
N LYS A 53 -13.02 -12.27 -17.17
CA LYS A 53 -14.04 -11.57 -16.36
C LYS A 53 -13.59 -11.30 -14.93
N ILE A 54 -12.95 -12.29 -14.30
CA ILE A 54 -12.41 -12.13 -12.94
C ILE A 54 -11.29 -11.10 -12.93
N ALA A 55 -10.35 -11.18 -13.88
CA ALA A 55 -9.23 -10.26 -13.97
C ALA A 55 -9.70 -8.81 -14.19
N GLU A 56 -10.72 -8.60 -15.03
CA GLU A 56 -11.34 -7.28 -15.23
C GLU A 56 -11.99 -6.73 -13.95
N GLY A 57 -12.68 -7.59 -13.18
CA GLY A 57 -13.22 -7.22 -11.88
C GLY A 57 -12.13 -6.80 -10.89
N ILE A 58 -11.02 -7.54 -10.82
CA ILE A 58 -9.87 -7.18 -9.98
C ILE A 58 -9.29 -5.84 -10.44
N ARG A 59 -9.23 -5.59 -11.75
CA ARG A 59 -8.72 -4.34 -12.32
C ARG A 59 -9.54 -3.14 -11.89
N GLU A 60 -10.87 -3.27 -11.90
CA GLU A 60 -11.77 -2.22 -11.43
C GLU A 60 -11.58 -1.92 -9.93
N ASP A 61 -11.50 -2.96 -9.10
CA ASP A 61 -11.33 -2.80 -7.65
C ASP A 61 -9.93 -2.28 -7.28
N ALA A 62 -8.89 -2.68 -8.03
CA ALA A 62 -7.55 -2.11 -7.91
C ALA A 62 -7.55 -0.61 -8.21
N GLY A 63 -8.29 -0.16 -9.24
CA GLY A 63 -8.45 1.27 -9.54
C GLY A 63 -9.05 2.05 -8.37
N LYS A 64 -10.15 1.57 -7.79
CA LYS A 64 -10.78 2.19 -6.59
C LYS A 64 -9.83 2.23 -5.40
N THR A 65 -9.02 1.19 -5.24
CA THR A 65 -8.04 1.11 -4.17
C THR A 65 -6.93 2.15 -4.35
N LEU A 66 -6.46 2.33 -5.59
CA LEU A 66 -5.43 3.30 -5.93
C LEU A 66 -5.90 4.74 -5.72
N ASP A 67 -7.14 5.07 -6.10
CA ASP A 67 -7.78 6.36 -5.79
C ASP A 67 -7.84 6.61 -4.27
N THR A 68 -8.18 5.57 -3.51
CA THR A 68 -8.24 5.65 -2.05
C THR A 68 -6.85 5.85 -1.44
N LEU A 69 -5.82 5.16 -1.94
CA LEU A 69 -4.44 5.34 -1.49
C LEU A 69 -3.97 6.77 -1.75
N HIS A 70 -4.17 7.31 -2.95
CA HIS A 70 -3.82 8.71 -3.24
C HIS A 70 -4.55 9.68 -2.29
N ALA A 71 -5.85 9.49 -2.05
CA ALA A 71 -6.60 10.32 -1.12
C ALA A 71 -6.07 10.23 0.33
N GLN A 72 -5.59 9.06 0.76
CA GLN A 72 -4.96 8.85 2.07
C GLN A 72 -3.58 9.52 2.15
N GLY A 73 -2.76 9.42 1.10
CA GLY A 73 -1.46 10.11 1.02
C GLY A 73 -1.60 11.62 1.17
N GLU A 74 -2.59 12.21 0.50
CA GLU A 74 -2.93 13.63 0.63
C GLU A 74 -3.43 14.00 2.03
N GLN A 75 -4.13 13.10 2.74
CA GLN A 75 -4.51 13.32 4.14
C GLN A 75 -3.29 13.34 5.06
N ILE A 76 -2.34 12.43 4.85
CA ILE A 76 -1.08 12.40 5.62
C ILE A 76 -0.34 13.71 5.41
N HIS A 77 -0.20 14.15 4.15
CA HIS A 77 0.45 15.41 3.81
C HIS A 77 -0.17 16.62 4.54
N ARG A 78 -1.50 16.79 4.45
CA ARG A 78 -2.22 17.87 5.16
C ARG A 78 -2.07 17.79 6.68
N THR A 79 -1.96 16.58 7.23
CA THR A 79 -1.82 16.41 8.69
C THR A 79 -0.42 16.82 9.14
N HIS A 80 0.60 16.50 8.34
CA HIS A 80 1.97 16.97 8.51
C HIS A 80 2.08 18.49 8.46
N GLU A 81 1.41 19.15 7.50
CA GLU A 81 1.35 20.62 7.43
C GLU A 81 0.77 21.23 8.71
N LYS A 82 -0.32 20.65 9.23
CA LYS A 82 -0.92 21.10 10.50
C LYS A 82 0.03 20.91 11.68
N ALA A 83 0.84 19.86 11.70
CA ALA A 83 1.84 19.68 12.75
C ALA A 83 2.94 20.74 12.69
N ALA A 84 3.40 21.12 11.49
CA ALA A 84 4.34 22.21 11.29
C ALA A 84 3.75 23.58 11.73
N ASP A 85 2.47 23.83 11.45
CA ASP A 85 1.78 25.03 11.95
C ASP A 85 1.69 25.06 13.48
N MET A 86 1.35 23.92 14.10
CA MET A 86 1.34 23.80 15.57
C MET A 86 2.73 24.02 16.17
N GLU A 87 3.79 23.52 15.52
CA GLU A 87 5.17 23.77 15.93
C GLU A 87 5.50 25.26 15.92
N LYS A 88 5.11 25.98 14.86
CA LYS A 88 5.31 27.43 14.75
C LYS A 88 4.58 28.18 15.85
N ASP A 89 3.34 27.82 16.13
CA ASP A 89 2.54 28.46 17.17
C ASP A 89 3.04 28.13 18.58
N LEU A 90 3.44 26.89 18.82
CA LEU A 90 4.10 26.50 20.06
C LEU A 90 5.40 27.29 20.25
N SER A 91 6.23 27.39 19.22
CA SER A 91 7.46 28.19 19.23
C SER A 91 7.22 29.67 19.58
N LYS A 92 6.11 30.28 19.11
CA LYS A 92 5.72 31.64 19.53
C LYS A 92 5.26 31.68 20.99
N GLY A 93 4.43 30.72 21.41
CA GLY A 93 3.95 30.60 22.79
C GLY A 93 5.09 30.41 23.80
N GLU A 94 6.09 29.60 23.45
CA GLU A 94 7.28 29.38 24.27
C GLU A 94 8.09 30.66 24.47
N LYS A 95 8.23 31.51 23.44
CA LYS A 95 8.89 32.82 23.55
C LYS A 95 8.14 33.73 24.51
N ILE A 96 6.80 33.77 24.42
CA ILE A 96 5.96 34.55 25.34
C ILE A 96 6.16 34.05 26.77
N LEU A 97 6.05 32.74 27.03
CA LEU A 97 6.29 32.14 28.34
C LEU A 97 7.71 32.40 28.88
N GLY A 98 8.71 32.48 27.99
CA GLY A 98 10.07 32.89 28.31
C GLY A 98 10.14 34.33 28.80
N ASN A 99 9.53 35.26 28.05
CA ASN A 99 9.51 36.70 28.39
C ASN A 99 8.78 36.97 29.71
N LEU A 100 7.65 36.29 29.99
CA LEU A 100 6.94 36.42 31.27
C LEU A 100 7.78 35.92 32.46
N GLY A 101 8.74 35.02 32.22
CA GLY A 101 9.65 34.52 33.24
C GLY A 101 10.61 35.56 33.81
N GLY A 102 10.94 36.59 33.04
CA GLY A 102 11.88 37.64 33.47
C GLY A 102 11.39 38.44 34.68
N VAL A 103 10.08 38.65 34.77
CA VAL A 103 9.44 39.39 35.88
C VAL A 103 9.56 38.64 37.22
N PHE A 104 9.77 37.32 37.19
CA PHE A 104 9.88 36.45 38.37
C PHE A 104 11.27 35.83 38.54
N SER A 105 12.30 36.42 37.91
CA SER A 105 13.69 35.90 37.90
C SER A 105 13.81 34.41 37.49
N MET A 106 12.92 33.95 36.61
CA MET A 106 12.89 32.58 36.11
C MET A 106 13.07 32.60 34.59
N THR A 107 14.29 32.73 34.10
CA THR A 107 14.55 32.56 32.66
C THR A 107 14.33 31.10 32.27
N TRP A 108 13.36 30.83 31.39
CA TRP A 108 13.11 29.48 30.86
C TRP A 108 13.47 29.45 29.38
N LYS A 109 14.26 28.45 28.99
CA LYS A 109 14.55 28.14 27.59
C LYS A 109 13.91 26.79 27.27
N PRO A 110 13.00 26.71 26.29
CA PRO A 110 12.46 25.43 25.85
C PRO A 110 13.61 24.56 25.32
N LYS A 111 13.54 23.25 25.60
CA LYS A 111 14.38 22.28 24.90
C LYS A 111 13.70 22.02 23.56
N LYS A 112 14.34 22.44 22.48
CA LYS A 112 13.89 22.15 21.12
C LYS A 112 14.72 20.98 20.61
N GLY A 113 14.07 19.86 20.29
CA GLY A 113 14.67 18.74 19.58
C GLY A 113 14.72 19.01 18.08
N LYS A 114 14.16 18.08 17.29
CA LYS A 114 14.02 18.17 15.83
C LYS A 114 13.07 19.32 15.46
N GLU A 115 13.41 20.06 14.41
CA GLU A 115 12.50 21.06 13.84
C GLU A 115 11.50 20.36 12.92
N ILE A 116 10.22 20.42 13.30
CA ILE A 116 9.11 19.86 12.53
C ILE A 116 8.95 20.74 11.29
N THR A 117 9.52 20.29 10.18
CA THR A 117 9.64 21.08 8.93
C THR A 117 8.39 20.93 8.05
N GLY A 118 7.46 20.05 8.42
CA GLY A 118 6.31 19.66 7.61
C GLY A 118 6.67 18.50 6.67
N PRO A 119 5.75 18.13 5.77
CA PRO A 119 5.98 16.99 4.89
C PRO A 119 7.23 17.25 4.05
N GLU A 120 8.18 16.30 4.01
CA GLU A 120 9.34 16.40 3.13
C GLU A 120 8.83 16.78 1.74
N ALA A 121 9.31 17.92 1.22
CA ALA A 121 9.03 18.30 -0.16
C ALA A 121 9.42 17.09 -0.99
N ILE A 122 8.42 16.48 -1.64
CA ILE A 122 8.63 15.35 -2.51
C ILE A 122 9.68 15.83 -3.50
N ASP A 123 10.91 15.32 -3.39
CA ASP A 123 11.95 15.57 -4.37
C ASP A 123 11.51 14.87 -5.65
N ASP A 124 10.68 15.56 -6.42
CA ASP A 124 10.33 15.21 -7.79
C ASP A 124 11.58 15.21 -8.70
N GLY A 125 12.74 15.62 -8.18
CA GLY A 125 14.06 15.62 -8.81
C GLY A 125 14.76 14.27 -8.89
N LYS A 126 14.26 13.22 -8.21
CA LYS A 126 14.65 11.83 -8.51
C LYS A 126 13.55 11.08 -9.22
N ALA A 127 13.21 11.62 -10.39
CA ALA A 127 12.61 10.93 -11.50
C ALA A 127 11.33 10.16 -11.13
N HIS A 128 10.24 10.59 -11.75
CA HIS A 128 9.57 9.67 -12.67
C HIS A 128 10.65 8.95 -13.51
N LYS A 129 11.25 7.89 -12.97
CA LYS A 129 11.83 6.83 -13.77
C LYS A 129 10.60 6.13 -14.30
N LYS A 130 9.97 6.80 -15.27
CA LYS A 130 9.15 6.19 -16.31
C LYS A 130 9.86 4.89 -16.58
N SER A 131 9.25 3.79 -16.15
CA SER A 131 9.90 2.50 -15.95
C SER A 131 10.96 2.31 -17.02
N SER A 132 12.21 2.07 -16.60
CA SER A 132 13.36 2.00 -17.52
C SER A 132 12.93 1.19 -18.72
N LYS A 133 13.25 1.65 -19.94
CA LYS A 133 12.87 0.94 -21.17
C LYS A 133 13.21 -0.55 -21.08
N GLU A 134 14.30 -0.86 -20.38
CA GLU A 134 14.80 -2.20 -20.08
C GLU A 134 13.94 -2.98 -19.06
N GLU A 135 13.36 -2.32 -18.06
CA GLU A 135 12.35 -2.90 -17.15
C GLU A 135 11.02 -3.12 -17.87
N ARG A 136 10.59 -2.18 -18.74
CA ARG A 136 9.40 -2.40 -19.57
C ARG A 136 9.59 -3.54 -20.57
N GLU A 137 10.77 -3.69 -21.17
CA GLU A 137 11.13 -4.83 -22.03
C GLU A 137 11.18 -6.14 -21.25
N LYS A 138 11.77 -6.15 -20.04
CA LYS A 138 11.81 -7.35 -19.18
C LYS A 138 10.42 -7.75 -18.65
N LEU A 139 9.48 -6.80 -18.61
CA LEU A 139 8.12 -6.98 -18.11
C LEU A 139 7.06 -7.10 -19.22
N GLY A 140 7.45 -7.10 -20.51
CA GLY A 140 6.57 -7.31 -21.66
C GLY A 140 5.66 -6.12 -22.03
N LEU A 141 6.00 -4.90 -21.61
CA LEU A 141 5.14 -3.71 -21.71
C LEU A 141 5.47 -2.80 -22.92
N ASP A 142 6.40 -3.17 -23.80
CA ASP A 142 6.78 -2.37 -24.98
C ASP A 142 5.87 -2.65 -26.18
N HIS A 143 4.65 -2.10 -26.16
CA HIS A 143 3.75 -2.13 -27.32
C HIS A 143 4.14 -1.11 -28.42
N LYS A 144 5.45 -0.93 -28.69
CA LYS A 144 5.94 -0.01 -29.73
C LYS A 144 5.88 -0.70 -31.09
N GLY A 145 4.67 -1.03 -31.52
CA GLY A 145 4.43 -1.68 -32.80
C GLY A 145 3.14 -2.45 -32.94
N LYS A 146 2.04 -2.08 -32.25
CA LYS A 146 0.72 -2.55 -32.69
C LYS A 146 0.39 -1.87 -34.02
N LYS A 147 0.89 -2.45 -35.12
CA LYS A 147 0.31 -2.29 -36.45
C LYS A 147 -1.17 -2.52 -36.28
N ALA A 148 -2.00 -1.63 -36.83
CA ALA A 148 -3.43 -1.83 -36.97
C ALA A 148 -3.66 -3.30 -37.33
N HIS A 149 -4.25 -4.07 -36.41
CA HIS A 149 -4.56 -5.46 -36.65
C HIS A 149 -5.39 -5.48 -37.92
N LYS A 150 -4.83 -6.08 -38.98
CA LYS A 150 -5.63 -6.43 -40.14
C LYS A 150 -6.78 -7.26 -39.58
N ALA A 151 -7.98 -6.70 -39.61
CA ALA A 151 -9.18 -7.49 -39.52
C ALA A 151 -9.07 -8.54 -40.63
N HIS A 152 -8.73 -9.77 -40.26
CA HIS A 152 -8.87 -10.91 -41.13
C HIS A 152 -10.38 -11.11 -41.32
N LYS A 153 -10.96 -10.34 -42.25
CA LYS A 153 -12.27 -10.64 -42.80
C LYS A 153 -12.11 -11.91 -43.62
N HIS A 154 -12.39 -13.05 -43.02
CA HIS A 154 -12.66 -14.28 -43.76
C HIS A 154 -14.10 -14.71 -43.51
N ALA A 155 -14.77 -15.03 -44.62
CA ALA A 155 -16.18 -15.32 -44.68
C ALA A 155 -16.52 -16.56 -43.86
N HIS A 156 -17.41 -16.41 -42.88
CA HIS A 156 -17.94 -17.52 -42.10
C HIS A 156 -18.79 -18.43 -42.99
N GLY A 157 -18.25 -19.60 -43.33
CA GLY A 157 -19.07 -20.80 -43.56
C GLY A 157 -19.08 -21.61 -42.27
N GLU A 158 -20.22 -22.25 -41.96
CA GLU A 158 -20.30 -23.20 -40.84
C GLU A 158 -19.17 -24.25 -40.94
N PRO A 159 -18.39 -24.48 -39.87
CA PRO A 159 -17.32 -25.48 -39.90
C PRO A 159 -17.97 -26.86 -40.08
N LYS A 160 -17.72 -27.47 -41.24
CA LYS A 160 -18.28 -28.79 -41.60
C LYS A 160 -17.44 -29.95 -41.07
N ASP A 161 -16.28 -29.65 -40.48
CA ASP A 161 -15.28 -30.59 -40.03
C ASP A 161 -14.84 -30.26 -38.59
N ALA A 162 -14.68 -31.29 -37.75
CA ALA A 162 -14.35 -31.11 -36.34
C ALA A 162 -13.01 -30.38 -36.16
N MET A 163 -12.07 -30.60 -37.09
CA MET A 163 -10.78 -29.92 -37.10
C MET A 163 -10.92 -28.40 -37.32
N GLN A 164 -11.82 -27.98 -38.20
CA GLN A 164 -12.11 -26.54 -38.40
C GLN A 164 -12.76 -25.91 -37.18
N LYS A 165 -13.62 -26.64 -36.47
CA LYS A 165 -14.27 -26.15 -35.26
C LYS A 165 -13.26 -25.96 -34.12
N VAL A 166 -12.32 -26.90 -33.95
CA VAL A 166 -11.20 -26.75 -33.01
C VAL A 166 -10.33 -25.56 -33.36
N GLU A 167 -10.02 -25.34 -34.64
CA GLU A 167 -9.18 -24.20 -35.05
C GLU A 167 -9.86 -22.86 -34.77
N LEU A 168 -11.18 -22.76 -34.98
CA LEU A 168 -11.95 -21.58 -34.62
C LEU A 168 -11.98 -21.33 -33.11
N GLU A 169 -12.12 -22.39 -32.30
CA GLU A 169 -12.04 -22.26 -30.84
C GLU A 169 -10.64 -21.85 -30.38
N LYS A 170 -9.58 -22.33 -31.03
CA LYS A 170 -8.22 -21.86 -30.76
C LYS A 170 -8.03 -20.39 -31.07
N GLU A 171 -8.56 -19.89 -32.19
CA GLU A 171 -8.50 -18.46 -32.52
C GLU A 171 -9.17 -17.62 -31.42
N LYS A 172 -10.32 -18.06 -30.90
CA LYS A 172 -11.00 -17.40 -29.76
C LYS A 172 -10.18 -17.47 -28.48
N GLN A 173 -9.56 -18.61 -28.20
CA GLN A 173 -8.70 -18.78 -27.02
C GLN A 173 -7.51 -17.83 -27.10
N ASP A 174 -6.85 -17.73 -28.25
CA ASP A 174 -5.70 -16.85 -28.45
C ASP A 174 -6.08 -15.36 -28.29
N GLU A 175 -7.24 -14.94 -28.80
CA GLU A 175 -7.77 -13.59 -28.59
C GLU A 175 -8.04 -13.31 -27.10
N ALA A 176 -8.76 -14.22 -26.42
CA ALA A 176 -9.08 -14.07 -25.00
C ALA A 176 -7.83 -14.12 -24.10
N LEU A 177 -6.79 -14.85 -24.49
CA LEU A 177 -5.50 -14.88 -23.80
C LEU A 177 -4.69 -13.59 -24.02
N ASP A 178 -4.76 -12.94 -25.19
CA ASP A 178 -4.14 -11.63 -25.42
C ASP A 178 -4.81 -10.55 -24.54
N ASP A 179 -6.15 -10.56 -24.48
CA ASP A 179 -6.91 -9.66 -23.61
C ASP A 179 -6.57 -9.89 -22.12
N LEU A 180 -6.52 -11.15 -21.70
CA LEU A 180 -6.13 -11.51 -20.33
C LEU A 180 -4.71 -11.04 -20.01
N SER A 181 -3.77 -11.22 -20.94
CA SER A 181 -2.39 -10.74 -20.82
C SER A 181 -2.36 -9.21 -20.66
N SER A 182 -3.17 -8.48 -21.43
CA SER A 182 -3.30 -7.02 -21.32
C SER A 182 -3.79 -6.60 -19.93
N VAL A 183 -4.86 -7.23 -19.42
CA VAL A 183 -5.42 -6.93 -18.08
C VAL A 183 -4.40 -7.24 -16.98
N LEU A 184 -3.67 -8.35 -17.08
CA LEU A 184 -2.59 -8.68 -16.14
C LEU A 184 -1.45 -7.64 -16.17
N GLY A 185 -1.16 -7.10 -17.35
CA GLY A 185 -0.23 -5.98 -17.53
C GLY A 185 -0.68 -4.73 -16.77
N ASP A 186 -1.96 -4.36 -16.89
CA ASP A 186 -2.56 -3.23 -16.16
C ASP A 186 -2.51 -3.45 -14.65
N LEU A 187 -2.92 -4.64 -14.18
CA LEU A 187 -2.92 -5.02 -12.77
C LEU A 187 -1.52 -4.95 -12.15
N LYS A 188 -0.50 -5.36 -12.89
CA LYS A 188 0.89 -5.25 -12.46
C LYS A 188 1.35 -3.80 -12.36
N GLY A 189 0.96 -2.96 -13.32
CA GLY A 189 1.22 -1.52 -13.27
C GLY A 189 0.63 -0.89 -12.01
N MET A 190 -0.66 -1.14 -11.76
CA MET A 190 -1.36 -0.67 -10.56
C MET A 190 -0.74 -1.22 -9.27
N ALA A 191 -0.40 -2.50 -9.21
CA ALA A 191 0.25 -3.08 -8.03
C ALA A 191 1.60 -2.41 -7.72
N SER A 192 2.38 -2.07 -8.75
CA SER A 192 3.65 -1.35 -8.58
C SER A 192 3.45 0.09 -8.10
N GLU A 193 2.43 0.78 -8.61
CA GLU A 193 2.05 2.14 -8.18
C GLU A 193 1.56 2.13 -6.73
N MET A 194 0.64 1.23 -6.39
CA MET A 194 0.15 1.02 -5.03
C MET A 194 1.29 0.72 -4.06
N GLY A 195 2.23 -0.15 -4.44
CA GLY A 195 3.39 -0.47 -3.60
C GLY A 195 4.27 0.75 -3.33
N SER A 196 4.56 1.54 -4.37
CA SER A 196 5.39 2.74 -4.24
C SER A 196 4.71 3.83 -3.40
N GLU A 197 3.40 3.98 -3.55
CA GLU A 197 2.60 4.93 -2.76
C GLU A 197 2.52 4.50 -1.28
N LEU A 198 2.34 3.21 -1.00
CA LEU A 198 2.38 2.67 0.37
C LEU A 198 3.75 2.89 1.02
N ASP A 199 4.84 2.65 0.31
CA ASP A 199 6.20 2.89 0.83
C ASP A 199 6.42 4.37 1.15
N ARG A 200 5.95 5.28 0.29
CA ARG A 200 5.97 6.73 0.55
C ARG A 200 5.15 7.10 1.79
N GLN A 201 3.93 6.60 1.89
CA GLN A 201 3.04 6.89 3.02
C GLN A 201 3.59 6.35 4.33
N ASN A 202 4.17 5.14 4.33
CA ASN A 202 4.78 4.56 5.52
C ASN A 202 5.93 5.43 6.03
N LYS A 203 6.84 5.87 5.15
CA LYS A 203 7.92 6.78 5.55
C LYS A 203 7.37 8.10 6.10
N ALA A 204 6.39 8.69 5.42
CA ALA A 204 5.77 9.94 5.87
C ALA A 204 5.08 9.80 7.24
N LEU A 205 4.47 8.64 7.53
CA LEU A 205 3.87 8.33 8.82
C LEU A 205 4.90 8.13 9.94
N ASP A 206 6.02 7.47 9.64
CA ASP A 206 7.12 7.32 10.61
C ASP A 206 7.66 8.70 11.01
N ASP A 207 7.96 9.55 10.02
CA ASP A 207 8.40 10.93 10.26
C ASP A 207 7.34 11.74 11.02
N PHE A 208 6.06 11.57 10.68
CA PHE A 208 4.95 12.22 11.36
C PHE A 208 4.86 11.81 12.83
N SER A 209 5.05 10.52 13.13
CA SER A 209 4.97 10.00 14.48
C SER A 209 6.04 10.61 15.37
N GLU A 210 7.28 10.70 14.88
CA GLU A 210 8.37 11.37 15.60
C GLU A 210 8.05 12.84 15.88
N ASP A 211 7.53 13.54 14.88
CA ASP A 211 7.20 14.96 14.96
C ASP A 211 6.08 15.21 15.99
N VAL A 212 5.04 14.37 16.00
CA VAL A 212 3.95 14.44 16.99
C VAL A 212 4.46 14.16 18.41
N ASP A 213 5.38 13.23 18.60
CA ASP A 213 5.95 12.93 19.91
C ASP A 213 6.78 14.10 20.46
N GLU A 214 7.60 14.75 19.62
CA GLU A 214 8.33 15.95 19.99
C GLU A 214 7.38 17.11 20.32
N LEU A 215 6.37 17.34 19.48
CA LEU A 215 5.36 18.36 19.71
C LEU A 215 4.63 18.14 21.05
N ASN A 216 4.22 16.90 21.35
CA ASN A 216 3.56 16.54 22.60
C ASN A 216 4.46 16.79 23.82
N ASN A 217 5.75 16.43 23.73
CA ASN A 217 6.71 16.68 24.80
C ASN A 217 6.90 18.18 25.08
N ARG A 218 7.00 18.99 24.02
CA ARG A 218 7.15 20.45 24.14
C ARG A 218 5.89 21.13 24.65
N VAL A 219 4.71 20.74 24.18
CA VAL A 219 3.42 21.23 24.70
C VAL A 219 3.30 20.93 26.20
N LYS A 220 3.64 19.71 26.64
CA LYS A 220 3.65 19.36 28.08
C LYS A 220 4.63 20.23 28.87
N GLY A 221 5.81 20.51 28.31
CA GLY A 221 6.81 21.41 28.90
C GLY A 221 6.27 22.84 29.07
N ALA A 222 5.71 23.40 28.01
CA ALA A 222 5.10 24.74 28.00
C ALA A 222 3.92 24.82 28.99
N ASN A 223 3.07 23.81 29.06
CA ASN A 223 1.93 23.76 29.99
C ASN A 223 2.41 23.71 31.46
N ARG A 224 3.40 22.85 31.79
CA ARG A 224 4.01 22.83 33.13
C ARG A 224 4.60 24.19 33.50
N ARG A 225 5.24 24.86 32.54
CA ARG A 225 5.82 26.19 32.74
C ARG A 225 4.74 27.23 33.02
N ALA A 226 3.68 27.27 32.20
CA ALA A 226 2.56 28.19 32.38
C ALA A 226 1.90 28.03 33.76
N ARG A 227 1.66 26.79 34.20
CA ARG A 227 1.12 26.51 35.54
C ARG A 227 2.01 27.03 36.67
N LYS A 228 3.33 26.83 36.57
CA LYS A 228 4.28 27.37 37.57
C LYS A 228 4.24 28.90 37.64
N LEU A 229 4.14 29.57 36.50
CA LEU A 229 4.02 31.03 36.46
C LEU A 229 2.72 31.50 37.13
N ILE A 230 1.58 30.88 36.81
CA ILE A 230 0.28 31.20 37.40
C ILE A 230 0.31 31.02 38.92
N LEU A 231 0.80 29.87 39.42
CA LEU A 231 0.87 29.61 40.86
C LEU A 231 1.71 30.67 41.60
N ARG A 232 2.80 31.13 40.98
CA ARG A 232 3.69 32.12 41.59
C ARG A 232 3.11 33.53 41.54
N MET A 233 2.50 33.92 40.41
CA MET A 233 1.78 35.19 40.27
C MET A 233 0.67 35.33 41.31
N ILE A 234 -0.01 34.22 41.64
CA ILE A 234 -1.03 34.20 42.68
C ILE A 234 -0.38 34.22 44.07
N ALA A 235 0.63 33.40 44.34
CA ALA A 235 1.18 33.24 45.69
C ALA A 235 2.05 34.42 46.16
N GLU A 236 2.85 35.03 45.29
CA GLU A 236 3.82 36.07 45.70
C GLU A 236 3.16 37.31 46.34
N PRO A 237 2.06 37.87 45.81
CA PRO A 237 1.35 38.97 46.46
C PRO A 237 0.88 38.64 47.88
N TRP A 238 0.34 37.43 48.10
CA TRP A 238 -0.10 37.00 49.44
C TRP A 238 1.07 36.79 50.39
N THR A 239 2.21 36.28 49.92
CA THR A 239 3.41 36.18 50.75
C THR A 239 3.95 37.55 51.15
N LEU A 240 3.92 38.53 50.25
CA LEU A 240 4.32 39.91 50.57
C LEU A 240 3.35 40.55 51.56
N LEU A 241 2.04 40.39 51.37
CA LEU A 241 1.01 40.85 52.31
C LEU A 241 1.15 40.21 53.70
N ALA A 242 1.42 38.90 53.76
CA ALA A 242 1.66 38.22 55.02
C ALA A 242 2.91 38.74 55.73
N CYS A 243 4.01 38.97 55.00
CA CYS A 243 5.22 39.59 55.57
C CYS A 243 4.95 40.99 56.11
N ILE A 244 4.20 41.84 55.39
CA ILE A 244 3.85 43.20 55.84
C ILE A 244 2.98 43.15 57.11
N LEU A 245 1.95 42.30 57.13
CA LEU A 245 1.07 42.15 58.31
C LEU A 245 1.80 41.60 59.55
N GLN A 246 2.87 40.84 59.36
CA GLN A 246 3.63 40.24 60.44
C GLN A 246 4.68 41.20 61.02
N ASP A 247 5.21 42.12 60.20
CA ASP A 247 6.11 43.20 60.63
C ASP A 247 5.36 44.26 61.47
N GLU A 248 4.08 44.52 61.14
CA GLU A 248 3.22 45.47 61.87
C GLU A 248 2.69 44.92 63.22
N SER A 249 2.87 43.63 63.49
CA SER A 249 2.44 42.96 64.73
C SER A 249 3.55 42.75 65.76
N THR A 250 4.78 43.14 65.48
CA THR A 250 5.92 43.09 66.42
C THR A 250 6.14 44.46 67.07
N PRO A 251 5.90 44.62 68.39
CA PRO A 251 6.14 45.89 69.11
C PRO A 251 7.62 46.22 69.31
#